data_AF-K7FC67-F1
#
_entry.id   AF-K7FC67-F1
#
_cell.length_a   1.000
_cell.length_b   1.000
_cell.length_c   1.000
_cell.angle_alpha   90.00
_cell.angle_beta   90.00
_cell.angle_gamma   90.00
#
_symmetry.space_group_name_H-M   'P 1'
#
loop_
_entity.id
_entity.type
_entity.pdbx_description
1 polymer ?
#
loop_
_entity_poly.entity_id
_entity_poly.type
_entity_poly.pdbx_seq_one_letter_code
_entity_poly.pdbx_strand_id
1 'polypeptide(L)'
;SHRRKMLKLCGEAEDKLAQELTSFELEVERDVIEPLFVLAEVEIPNIQKQRKHLAKLVLDMDSSRTRWQQSAKSSGLSSNLQPSGSKVDTLREEMEEAANRVEICRDQLSADMYNFVAKEIDYANYFQTLIEVQAEYHRKSLALLQNVLPQIKAQQGNPPPPPAHTGTHTRKAFGKPLEEHLAASGREIAFPIEACVTMLLECGMQEEGLFRVAPSASKLKKLKAALDCCVVDVQEYSADPHAIAGALKSYLRELPEPLMTFELYDEWIQASNLQDQDKRLQALWNACEKLPKANHSNIRYLIKFLAKLTEYQDANKMTPSNVAIVLGPNLLWPQAEG
;
A
#
# COMPACT_ATOMS: atom_id res chain seq x y z
N SER A 1 24.40 4.73 -0.33
CA SER A 1 23.15 4.75 0.45
C SER A 1 22.24 3.61 -0.02
N HIS A 2 21.95 2.62 0.83
CA HIS A 2 21.07 1.48 0.53
C HIS A 2 19.70 1.91 -0.02
N ARG A 3 19.17 3.03 0.51
CA ARG A 3 17.92 3.66 0.02
C ARG A 3 17.97 4.05 -1.46
N ARG A 4 19.11 4.55 -1.96
CA ARG A 4 19.26 4.91 -3.38
C ARG A 4 19.26 3.67 -4.27
N LYS A 5 19.82 2.55 -3.81
CA LYS A 5 19.78 1.27 -4.52
C LYS A 5 18.36 0.70 -4.57
N MET A 6 17.62 0.75 -3.46
CA MET A 6 16.21 0.35 -3.42
C MET A 6 15.36 1.17 -4.40
N LEU A 7 15.47 2.51 -4.37
CA LEU A 7 14.73 3.38 -5.29
C LEU A 7 15.04 3.06 -6.76
N LYS A 8 16.31 2.77 -7.09
CA LYS A 8 16.70 2.37 -8.44
C LYS A 8 16.08 1.03 -8.85
N LEU A 9 16.12 0.02 -7.97
CA LEU A 9 15.51 -1.29 -8.23
C LEU A 9 13.99 -1.21 -8.40
N CYS A 10 13.30 -0.41 -7.58
CA CYS A 10 11.87 -0.15 -7.76
C CYS A 10 11.60 0.53 -9.11
N GLY A 11 12.35 1.59 -9.44
CA GLY A 11 12.16 2.30 -10.71
C GLY A 11 12.40 1.40 -11.93
N GLU A 12 13.45 0.57 -11.91
CA GLU A 12 13.72 -0.39 -12.98
C GLU A 12 12.65 -1.50 -13.07
N ALA A 13 12.02 -1.88 -11.96
CA ALA A 13 10.94 -2.86 -11.96
C ALA A 13 9.66 -2.28 -12.56
N GLU A 14 9.27 -1.07 -12.14
CA GLU A 14 8.10 -0.37 -12.68
C GLU A 14 8.25 -0.10 -14.19
N ASP A 15 9.43 0.31 -14.65
CA ASP A 15 9.70 0.52 -16.08
C ASP A 15 9.48 -0.77 -16.90
N LYS A 16 9.93 -1.91 -16.38
CA LYS A 16 9.73 -3.20 -17.04
C LYS A 16 8.26 -3.66 -16.99
N LEU A 17 7.55 -3.44 -15.89
CA LEU A 17 6.11 -3.73 -15.82
C LEU A 17 5.33 -2.89 -16.84
N ALA A 18 5.69 -1.62 -16.99
CA ALA A 18 5.09 -0.74 -17.99
C ALA A 18 5.35 -1.24 -19.42
N GLN A 19 6.54 -1.76 -19.71
CA GLN A 19 6.86 -2.37 -21.01
C GLN A 19 6.05 -3.64 -21.29
N GLU A 20 5.87 -4.50 -20.29
CA GLU A 20 5.00 -5.69 -20.40
C GLU A 20 3.54 -5.30 -20.62
N LEU A 21 3.03 -4.29 -19.91
CA LEU A 21 1.67 -3.77 -20.11
C LEU A 21 1.49 -3.19 -21.51
N THR A 22 2.44 -2.39 -21.97
CA THR A 22 2.39 -1.80 -23.33
C THR A 22 2.36 -2.90 -24.40
N SER A 23 3.18 -3.94 -24.23
CA SER A 23 3.22 -5.07 -25.18
C SER A 23 1.90 -5.84 -25.20
N PHE A 24 1.32 -6.08 -24.02
CA PHE A 24 0.00 -6.70 -23.86
C PHE A 24 -1.10 -5.89 -24.56
N GLU A 25 -1.17 -4.58 -24.32
CA GLU A 25 -2.20 -3.71 -24.93
C GLU A 25 -2.09 -3.69 -26.45
N LEU A 26 -0.87 -3.62 -27.00
CA LEU A 26 -0.64 -3.65 -28.45
C LEU A 26 -1.05 -4.99 -29.09
N GLU A 27 -0.79 -6.10 -28.42
CA GLU A 27 -1.16 -7.44 -28.90
C GLU A 27 -2.68 -7.64 -28.88
N VAL A 28 -3.34 -7.25 -27.79
CA VAL A 28 -4.81 -7.30 -27.67
C VAL A 28 -5.49 -6.41 -28.70
N GLU A 29 -5.00 -5.19 -28.90
CA GLU A 29 -5.58 -4.26 -29.88
C GLU A 29 -5.58 -4.87 -31.28
N ARG A 30 -4.42 -5.38 -31.72
CA ARG A 30 -4.21 -5.94 -33.05
C ARG A 30 -4.96 -7.25 -33.27
N ASP A 31 -4.84 -8.20 -32.34
CA ASP A 31 -5.26 -9.58 -32.59
C ASP A 31 -6.70 -9.87 -32.13
N VAL A 32 -7.30 -8.97 -31.34
CA VAL A 32 -8.64 -9.16 -30.75
C VAL A 32 -9.55 -7.98 -31.06
N ILE A 33 -9.17 -6.76 -30.69
CA ILE A 33 -10.07 -5.61 -30.76
C ILE A 33 -10.35 -5.19 -32.20
N GLU A 34 -9.31 -5.02 -33.03
CA GLU A 34 -9.47 -4.64 -34.44
C GLU A 34 -10.38 -5.61 -35.22
N PRO A 35 -10.20 -6.96 -35.16
CA PRO A 35 -11.10 -7.90 -35.83
C PRO A 35 -12.55 -7.87 -35.30
N LEU A 36 -12.73 -7.81 -33.98
CA LEU A 36 -14.06 -7.74 -33.37
C LEU A 36 -14.78 -6.42 -33.68
N PHE A 37 -14.03 -5.33 -33.83
CA PHE A 37 -14.56 -4.05 -34.26
C PHE A 37 -15.12 -4.14 -35.69
N VAL A 38 -14.38 -4.74 -36.62
CA VAL A 38 -14.86 -4.95 -38.00
C VAL A 38 -16.14 -5.79 -38.01
N LEU A 39 -16.18 -6.84 -37.20
CA LEU A 39 -17.38 -7.67 -37.06
C LEU A 39 -18.59 -6.86 -36.58
N ALA A 40 -18.43 -6.08 -35.51
CA ALA A 40 -19.49 -5.34 -34.85
C ALA A 40 -19.99 -4.14 -35.66
N GLU A 41 -19.08 -3.41 -36.31
CA GLU A 41 -19.38 -2.13 -36.96
C GLU A 41 -19.56 -2.24 -38.48
N VAL A 42 -19.08 -3.31 -39.11
CA VAL A 42 -19.17 -3.48 -40.57
C VAL A 42 -20.05 -4.67 -40.93
N GLU A 43 -19.71 -5.87 -40.49
CA GLU A 43 -20.37 -7.09 -40.99
C GLU A 43 -21.81 -7.24 -40.47
N ILE A 44 -22.02 -7.14 -39.16
CA ILE A 44 -23.35 -7.27 -38.54
C ILE A 44 -24.31 -6.19 -39.06
N PRO A 45 -23.95 -4.89 -39.11
CA PRO A 45 -24.83 -3.85 -39.62
C PRO A 45 -25.18 -4.04 -41.10
N ASN A 46 -24.25 -4.53 -41.93
CA ASN A 46 -24.52 -4.81 -43.34
C ASN A 46 -25.56 -5.93 -43.51
N ILE A 47 -25.43 -7.04 -42.76
CA ILE A 47 -26.41 -8.13 -42.77
C ILE A 47 -27.78 -7.62 -42.30
N GLN A 48 -27.82 -6.81 -41.23
CA GLN A 48 -29.07 -6.23 -40.73
C GLN A 48 -29.72 -5.28 -41.77
N LYS A 49 -28.93 -4.49 -42.49
CA LYS A 49 -29.40 -3.58 -43.54
C LYS A 49 -30.00 -4.37 -44.70
N GLN A 50 -29.32 -5.42 -45.17
CA GLN A 50 -29.84 -6.27 -46.24
C GLN A 50 -31.12 -7.00 -45.81
N ARG A 51 -31.19 -7.51 -44.57
CA ARG A 51 -32.41 -8.13 -44.02
C ARG A 51 -33.59 -7.16 -44.03
N LYS A 52 -33.39 -5.91 -43.62
CA LYS A 52 -34.42 -4.87 -43.68
C LYS A 52 -34.81 -4.55 -45.13
N HIS A 53 -33.85 -4.53 -46.04
CA HIS A 53 -34.09 -4.29 -47.45
C HIS A 53 -34.94 -5.41 -48.08
N LEU A 54 -34.61 -6.67 -47.80
CA LEU A 54 -35.37 -7.83 -48.24
C LEU A 54 -36.82 -7.77 -47.76
N ALA A 55 -37.05 -7.44 -46.48
CA ALA A 55 -38.39 -7.29 -45.94
C ALA A 55 -39.22 -6.24 -46.71
N LYS A 56 -38.60 -5.14 -47.13
CA LYS A 56 -39.26 -4.12 -47.96
C LYS A 56 -39.60 -4.67 -49.36
N LEU A 57 -38.65 -5.35 -50.01
CA LEU A 57 -38.86 -5.93 -51.34
C LEU A 57 -39.98 -6.98 -51.35
N VAL A 58 -40.10 -7.77 -50.28
CA VAL A 58 -41.20 -8.74 -50.11
C VAL A 58 -42.55 -8.02 -50.04
N LEU A 59 -42.66 -6.93 -49.26
CA LEU A 59 -43.89 -6.12 -49.21
C LEU A 59 -44.24 -5.50 -50.57
N ASP A 60 -43.23 -4.99 -51.28
CA ASP A 60 -43.42 -4.42 -52.62
C ASP A 60 -43.91 -5.48 -53.61
N MET A 61 -43.31 -6.68 -53.59
CA MET A 61 -43.74 -7.83 -54.40
C MET A 61 -45.17 -8.29 -54.05
N ASP A 62 -45.52 -8.37 -52.77
CA ASP A 62 -46.87 -8.73 -52.33
C ASP A 62 -47.91 -7.69 -52.76
N SER A 63 -47.54 -6.41 -52.74
CA SER A 63 -48.36 -5.31 -53.28
C SER A 63 -48.59 -5.48 -54.79
N SER A 64 -47.52 -5.70 -55.56
CA SER A 64 -47.61 -5.94 -57.02
C SER A 64 -48.43 -7.19 -57.35
N ARG A 65 -48.24 -8.28 -56.60
CA ARG A 65 -49.03 -9.52 -56.72
C ARG A 65 -50.52 -9.26 -56.48
N THR A 66 -50.86 -8.48 -55.46
CA THR A 66 -52.25 -8.14 -55.15
C THR A 66 -52.88 -7.31 -56.27
N ARG A 67 -52.18 -6.29 -56.79
CA ARG A 67 -52.65 -5.45 -57.91
C ARG A 67 -52.90 -6.28 -59.18
N TRP A 68 -51.96 -7.15 -59.53
CA TRP A 68 -52.11 -8.05 -60.67
C TRP A 68 -53.32 -8.99 -60.49
N GLN A 69 -53.47 -9.63 -59.33
CA GLN A 69 -54.59 -10.54 -59.05
C GLN A 69 -55.96 -9.84 -59.12
N GLN A 70 -56.07 -8.61 -58.61
CA GLN A 70 -57.30 -7.82 -58.70
C GLN A 70 -57.64 -7.48 -60.17
N SER A 71 -56.65 -7.06 -60.95
CA SER A 71 -56.82 -6.76 -62.38
C SER A 71 -57.20 -8.01 -63.18
N ALA A 72 -56.52 -9.15 -62.95
CA ALA A 72 -56.79 -10.42 -63.61
C ALA A 72 -58.21 -10.95 -63.34
N LYS A 73 -58.70 -10.86 -62.09
CA LYS A 73 -60.09 -11.24 -61.73
C LYS A 73 -61.14 -10.35 -62.40
N SER A 74 -60.85 -9.05 -62.53
CA SER A 74 -61.77 -8.10 -63.19
C SER A 74 -61.88 -8.29 -64.71
N SER A 75 -60.80 -8.80 -65.34
CA SER A 75 -60.76 -9.08 -66.79
C SER A 75 -61.58 -10.33 -67.17
N GLY A 76 -61.79 -11.28 -66.23
CA GLY A 76 -62.61 -12.48 -66.46
C GLY A 76 -64.13 -12.28 -66.41
N LEU A 77 -64.62 -11.10 -65.98
CA LEU A 77 -66.05 -10.81 -65.84
C LEU A 77 -66.62 -9.84 -66.89
N SER A 78 -65.78 -9.21 -67.73
CA SER A 78 -66.22 -8.21 -68.72
C SER A 78 -66.27 -8.81 -70.13
N SER A 79 -67.47 -8.91 -70.71
CA SER A 79 -67.72 -9.50 -72.03
C SER A 79 -67.62 -8.53 -73.22
N ASN A 80 -66.93 -7.39 -73.10
CA ASN A 80 -66.80 -6.42 -74.19
C ASN A 80 -65.37 -6.35 -74.73
N LEU A 81 -65.24 -6.57 -76.05
CA LEU A 81 -63.98 -6.60 -76.81
C LEU A 81 -63.30 -5.21 -76.89
N GLN A 82 -62.26 -4.95 -76.06
CA GLN A 82 -61.03 -4.17 -76.35
C GLN A 82 -60.16 -3.94 -75.07
N PRO A 83 -58.88 -3.51 -75.20
CA PRO A 83 -57.67 -4.28 -74.90
C PRO A 83 -57.35 -4.45 -73.39
N SER A 84 -58.19 -5.15 -72.62
CA SER A 84 -57.93 -5.43 -71.19
C SER A 84 -56.76 -6.40 -70.94
N GLY A 85 -56.32 -7.16 -71.94
CA GLY A 85 -55.17 -8.07 -71.84
C GLY A 85 -53.84 -7.35 -71.62
N SER A 86 -53.57 -6.27 -72.37
CA SER A 86 -52.30 -5.52 -72.31
C SER A 86 -51.97 -4.99 -70.90
N LYS A 87 -52.97 -4.52 -70.16
CA LYS A 87 -52.80 -4.00 -68.78
C LYS A 87 -52.55 -5.12 -67.75
N VAL A 88 -53.14 -6.30 -67.98
CA VAL A 88 -52.90 -7.46 -67.11
C VAL A 88 -51.50 -8.01 -67.35
N ASP A 89 -51.03 -8.00 -68.60
CA ASP A 89 -49.68 -8.43 -68.98
C ASP A 89 -48.61 -7.50 -68.42
N THR A 90 -48.78 -6.18 -68.49
CA THR A 90 -47.82 -5.24 -67.86
C THR A 90 -47.74 -5.40 -66.34
N LEU A 91 -48.87 -5.61 -65.67
CA LEU A 91 -48.89 -5.85 -64.22
C LEU A 91 -48.28 -7.21 -63.84
N ARG A 92 -48.31 -8.17 -64.75
CA ARG A 92 -47.64 -9.47 -64.59
C ARG A 92 -46.13 -9.31 -64.69
N GLU A 93 -45.64 -8.59 -65.70
CA GLU A 93 -44.21 -8.29 -65.85
C GLU A 93 -43.67 -7.54 -64.62
N GLU A 94 -44.39 -6.52 -64.12
CA GLU A 94 -44.02 -5.81 -62.88
C GLU A 94 -43.96 -6.73 -61.65
N MET A 95 -44.85 -7.73 -61.56
CA MET A 95 -44.84 -8.71 -60.47
C MET A 95 -43.66 -9.68 -60.60
N GLU A 96 -43.39 -10.16 -61.81
CA GLU A 96 -42.26 -11.05 -62.11
C GLU A 96 -40.92 -10.34 -61.84
N GLU A 97 -40.79 -9.07 -62.21
CA GLU A 97 -39.63 -8.24 -61.87
C GLU A 97 -39.46 -8.06 -60.35
N ALA A 98 -40.54 -7.76 -59.64
CA ALA A 98 -40.49 -7.60 -58.19
C ALA A 98 -40.09 -8.92 -57.49
N ALA A 99 -40.58 -10.07 -57.99
CA ALA A 99 -40.21 -11.39 -57.50
C ALA A 99 -38.72 -11.69 -57.75
N ASN A 100 -38.20 -11.37 -58.93
CA ASN A 100 -36.78 -11.54 -59.24
C ASN A 100 -35.88 -10.68 -58.32
N ARG A 101 -36.28 -9.43 -58.03
CA ARG A 101 -35.55 -8.56 -57.07
C ARG A 101 -35.53 -9.15 -55.65
N VAL A 102 -36.63 -9.74 -55.21
CA VAL A 102 -36.68 -10.45 -53.91
C VAL A 102 -35.72 -11.64 -53.91
N GLU A 103 -35.71 -12.44 -54.97
CA GLU A 103 -34.84 -13.61 -55.09
C GLU A 103 -33.36 -13.24 -55.04
N ILE A 104 -32.93 -12.26 -55.85
CA ILE A 104 -31.54 -11.75 -55.83
C ILE A 104 -31.14 -11.26 -54.43
N CYS A 105 -32.00 -10.48 -53.77
CA CYS A 105 -31.70 -9.96 -52.44
C CYS A 105 -31.67 -11.07 -51.37
N ARG A 106 -32.52 -12.10 -51.51
CA ARG A 106 -32.53 -13.26 -50.62
C ARG A 106 -31.24 -14.05 -50.75
N ASP A 107 -30.81 -14.31 -51.98
CA ASP A 107 -29.62 -15.11 -52.25
C ASP A 107 -28.35 -14.38 -51.79
N GLN A 108 -28.28 -13.05 -51.97
CA GLN A 108 -27.19 -12.23 -51.43
C GLN A 108 -27.15 -12.26 -49.90
N LEU A 109 -28.29 -12.10 -49.24
CA LEU A 109 -28.37 -12.18 -47.78
C LEU A 109 -27.96 -13.57 -47.27
N SER A 110 -28.36 -14.63 -47.96
CA SER A 110 -27.94 -16.00 -47.64
C SER A 110 -26.43 -16.18 -47.78
N ALA A 111 -25.82 -15.67 -48.86
CA ALA A 111 -24.37 -15.71 -49.03
C ALA A 111 -23.63 -14.97 -47.90
N ASP A 112 -24.09 -13.77 -47.54
CA ASP A 112 -23.50 -12.99 -46.44
C ASP A 112 -23.66 -13.71 -45.09
N MET A 113 -24.80 -14.34 -44.84
CA MET A 113 -25.03 -15.15 -43.64
C MET A 113 -24.13 -16.39 -43.58
N TYR A 114 -23.92 -17.09 -44.70
CA TYR A 114 -23.01 -18.23 -44.74
C TYR A 114 -21.55 -17.80 -44.52
N ASN A 115 -21.12 -16.68 -45.09
CA ASN A 115 -19.79 -16.13 -44.83
C ASN A 115 -19.61 -15.73 -43.37
N PHE A 116 -20.63 -15.15 -42.74
CA PHE A 116 -20.61 -14.82 -41.32
C PHE A 116 -20.49 -16.07 -40.44
N VAL A 117 -21.27 -17.11 -40.72
CA VAL A 117 -21.22 -18.38 -39.98
C VAL A 117 -19.89 -19.10 -40.19
N ALA A 118 -19.30 -19.02 -41.38
CA ALA A 118 -17.99 -19.63 -41.67
C ALA A 118 -16.86 -19.08 -40.78
N LYS A 119 -17.00 -17.83 -40.28
CA LYS A 119 -16.06 -17.18 -39.37
C LYS A 119 -16.38 -17.39 -37.89
N GLU A 120 -17.39 -18.18 -37.53
CA GLU A 120 -17.78 -18.43 -36.13
C GLU A 120 -16.62 -18.95 -35.28
N ILE A 121 -15.79 -19.82 -35.88
CA ILE A 121 -14.59 -20.37 -35.24
C ILE A 121 -13.55 -19.27 -35.00
N ASP A 122 -13.35 -18.36 -35.95
CA ASP A 122 -12.42 -17.24 -35.81
C ASP A 122 -12.84 -16.30 -34.67
N TYR A 123 -14.13 -16.06 -34.50
CA TYR A 123 -14.65 -15.25 -33.40
C TYR A 123 -14.41 -15.91 -32.04
N ALA A 124 -14.65 -17.21 -31.93
CA ALA A 124 -14.31 -17.97 -30.73
C ALA A 124 -12.80 -17.91 -30.43
N ASN A 125 -11.97 -17.99 -31.48
CA ASN A 125 -10.52 -17.86 -31.35
C ASN A 125 -10.10 -16.48 -30.83
N TYR A 126 -10.73 -15.38 -31.25
CA TYR A 126 -10.39 -14.05 -30.70
C TYR A 126 -10.61 -13.96 -29.19
N PHE A 127 -11.70 -14.52 -28.67
CA PHE A 127 -11.94 -14.57 -27.23
C PHE A 127 -10.95 -15.50 -26.52
N GLN A 128 -10.57 -16.62 -27.14
CA GLN A 128 -9.54 -17.49 -26.60
C GLN A 128 -8.18 -16.75 -26.53
N THR A 129 -7.76 -16.11 -27.62
CA THR A 129 -6.53 -15.33 -27.70
C THR A 129 -6.50 -14.23 -26.65
N LEU A 130 -7.61 -13.52 -26.41
CA LEU A 130 -7.70 -12.52 -25.34
C LEU A 130 -7.33 -13.11 -23.97
N ILE A 131 -7.90 -14.26 -23.63
CA ILE A 131 -7.65 -14.90 -22.34
C ILE A 131 -6.21 -15.43 -22.25
N GLU A 132 -5.68 -15.99 -23.33
CA GLU A 132 -4.30 -16.50 -23.39
C GLU A 132 -3.26 -15.38 -23.24
N VAL A 133 -3.43 -14.29 -23.98
CA VAL A 133 -2.54 -13.12 -23.95
C VAL A 133 -2.61 -12.43 -22.57
N GLN A 134 -3.80 -12.32 -21.98
CA GLN A 134 -3.97 -11.78 -20.63
C GLN A 134 -3.32 -12.66 -19.56
N ALA A 135 -3.47 -13.99 -19.65
CA ALA A 135 -2.82 -14.92 -18.74
C ALA A 135 -1.29 -14.82 -18.81
N GLU A 136 -0.74 -14.71 -20.02
CA GLU A 136 0.71 -14.58 -20.23
C GLU A 136 1.26 -13.25 -19.69
N TYR A 137 0.57 -12.13 -19.92
CA TYR A 137 0.92 -10.83 -19.33
C TYR A 137 1.03 -10.90 -17.80
N HIS A 138 0.02 -11.47 -17.14
CA HIS A 138 0.03 -11.63 -15.69
C HIS A 138 1.15 -12.56 -15.22
N ARG A 139 1.43 -13.64 -15.96
CA ARG A 139 2.53 -14.57 -15.64
C ARG A 139 3.89 -13.88 -15.69
N LYS A 140 4.16 -13.09 -16.75
CA LYS A 140 5.41 -12.34 -16.90
C LYS A 140 5.56 -11.27 -15.82
N SER A 141 4.49 -10.50 -15.57
CA SER A 141 4.46 -9.47 -14.53
C SER A 141 4.74 -10.05 -13.13
N LEU A 142 4.11 -11.18 -12.80
CA LEU A 142 4.34 -11.88 -11.54
C LEU A 142 5.78 -12.36 -11.42
N ALA A 143 6.33 -12.99 -12.46
CA ALA A 143 7.71 -13.47 -12.46
C ALA A 143 8.72 -12.34 -12.21
N LEU A 144 8.47 -11.16 -12.79
CA LEU A 144 9.30 -9.98 -12.58
C LEU A 144 9.24 -9.49 -11.13
N LEU A 145 8.03 -9.38 -10.56
CA LEU A 145 7.84 -8.98 -9.17
C LEU A 145 8.48 -9.98 -8.19
N GLN A 146 8.35 -11.28 -8.46
CA GLN A 146 8.96 -12.34 -7.65
C GLN A 146 10.49 -12.29 -7.67
N ASN A 147 11.11 -11.82 -8.76
CA ASN A 147 12.56 -11.66 -8.85
C ASN A 147 13.06 -10.42 -8.08
N VAL A 148 12.35 -9.29 -8.20
CA VAL A 148 12.78 -8.02 -7.61
C VAL A 148 12.54 -7.94 -6.10
N LEU A 149 11.41 -8.50 -5.61
CA LEU A 149 11.02 -8.39 -4.21
C LEU A 149 12.09 -8.93 -3.22
N PRO A 150 12.73 -10.10 -3.44
CA PRO A 150 13.83 -10.58 -2.59
C PRO A 150 15.03 -9.62 -2.57
N GLN A 151 15.36 -8.99 -3.69
CA GLN A 151 16.48 -8.05 -3.79
C GLN A 151 16.21 -6.79 -2.97
N ILE A 152 14.97 -6.27 -3.00
CA ILE A 152 14.54 -5.15 -2.16
C ILE A 152 14.62 -5.53 -0.68
N LYS A 153 14.15 -6.72 -0.30
CA LYS A 153 14.24 -7.23 1.08
C LYS A 153 15.69 -7.36 1.56
N ALA A 154 16.59 -7.86 0.73
CA ALA A 154 18.01 -7.98 1.07
C ALA A 154 18.69 -6.62 1.34
N GLN A 155 18.23 -5.53 0.70
CA GLN A 155 18.77 -4.19 0.93
C GLN A 155 18.29 -3.54 2.24
N GLN A 156 17.28 -4.10 2.92
CA GLN A 156 16.81 -3.60 4.22
C GLN A 156 17.76 -3.95 5.38
N GLY A 157 18.79 -4.77 5.13
CA GLY A 157 19.63 -5.38 6.17
C GLY A 157 18.87 -6.52 6.84
N ASN A 158 19.50 -7.67 7.01
CA ASN A 158 18.92 -8.80 7.74
C ASN A 158 19.05 -8.54 9.26
N PRO A 159 17.95 -8.32 10.00
CA PRO A 159 17.75 -8.97 11.28
C PRO A 159 16.90 -10.24 11.06
N PRO A 160 17.00 -11.24 11.96
CA PRO A 160 16.19 -12.46 11.88
C PRO A 160 14.69 -12.13 11.83
N PRO A 161 13.86 -13.02 11.22
CA PRO A 161 12.42 -12.80 11.14
C PRO A 161 11.83 -12.71 12.56
N PRO A 162 11.03 -11.67 12.87
CA PRO A 162 10.24 -11.65 14.09
C PRO A 162 9.07 -12.62 13.96
N PRO A 163 8.53 -13.12 15.08
CA PRO A 163 7.25 -13.82 15.08
C PRO A 163 6.14 -12.93 14.49
N ALA A 164 5.14 -13.58 13.87
CA ALA A 164 4.22 -13.08 12.85
C ALA A 164 3.30 -11.87 13.18
N HIS A 165 3.55 -11.07 14.22
CA HIS A 165 2.61 -10.04 14.69
C HIS A 165 3.20 -8.67 15.08
N THR A 166 4.41 -8.29 14.68
CA THR A 166 4.95 -6.95 15.00
C THR A 166 5.21 -6.11 13.74
N GLY A 167 4.54 -4.96 13.67
CA GLY A 167 4.63 -4.03 12.56
C GLY A 167 6.03 -3.41 12.39
N THR A 168 6.28 -2.94 11.18
CA THR A 168 7.40 -2.07 10.73
C THR A 168 8.39 -1.65 11.83
N HIS A 169 9.55 -2.31 11.90
CA HIS A 169 10.61 -1.99 12.85
C HIS A 169 11.20 -0.58 12.58
N THR A 170 10.69 0.41 13.29
CA THR A 170 11.37 1.69 13.45
C THR A 170 12.47 1.53 14.52
N ARG A 171 13.72 1.92 14.23
CA ARG A 171 14.81 1.98 15.25
C ARG A 171 14.59 3.04 16.35
N LYS A 172 13.42 3.67 16.35
CA LYS A 172 13.06 4.75 17.25
C LYS A 172 12.96 4.23 18.68
N ALA A 173 13.65 4.88 19.61
CA ALA A 173 13.61 4.56 21.04
C ALA A 173 12.69 5.51 21.81
N PHE A 174 12.63 6.78 21.44
CA PHE A 174 11.80 7.78 22.13
C PHE A 174 10.31 7.53 21.87
N GLY A 175 9.51 7.47 22.95
CA GLY A 175 8.07 7.25 22.88
C GLY A 175 7.67 5.79 22.67
N LYS A 176 8.59 4.83 22.79
CA LYS A 176 8.35 3.40 22.61
C LYS A 176 8.50 2.64 23.93
N PRO A 177 7.75 1.55 24.15
CA PRO A 177 7.94 0.69 25.31
C PRO A 177 9.38 0.19 25.39
N LEU A 178 9.94 0.16 26.60
CA LEU A 178 11.33 -0.22 26.85
C LEU A 178 11.67 -1.58 26.23
N GLU A 179 10.83 -2.59 26.49
CA GLU A 179 11.04 -3.95 25.99
C GLU A 179 11.01 -4.03 24.46
N GLU A 180 10.12 -3.29 23.80
CA GLU A 180 9.95 -3.31 22.33
C GLU A 180 11.26 -2.93 21.63
N HIS A 181 11.85 -1.81 22.00
CA HIS A 181 13.05 -1.32 21.32
C HIS A 181 14.34 -2.03 21.79
N LEU A 182 14.38 -2.57 23.01
CA LEU A 182 15.48 -3.44 23.46
C LEU A 182 15.49 -4.76 22.67
N ALA A 183 14.33 -5.40 22.52
CA ALA A 183 14.18 -6.62 21.73
C ALA A 183 14.57 -6.38 20.26
N ALA A 184 14.09 -5.28 19.66
CA ALA A 184 14.40 -4.93 18.27
C ALA A 184 15.90 -4.64 18.02
N SER A 185 16.63 -4.19 19.05
CA SER A 185 18.07 -3.90 18.95
C SER A 185 18.97 -5.01 19.49
N GLY A 186 18.42 -6.03 20.16
CA GLY A 186 19.18 -7.09 20.82
C GLY A 186 20.02 -6.58 22.00
N ARG A 187 19.60 -5.49 22.65
CA ARG A 187 20.37 -4.82 23.72
C ARG A 187 19.77 -5.09 25.09
N GLU A 188 20.61 -5.10 26.11
CA GLU A 188 20.18 -5.12 27.51
C GLU A 188 19.92 -3.71 28.05
N ILE A 189 20.80 -2.76 27.71
CA ILE A 189 20.68 -1.35 28.10
C ILE A 189 20.19 -0.53 26.90
N ALA A 190 19.21 0.32 27.14
CA ALA A 190 18.63 1.20 26.16
C ALA A 190 19.70 2.12 25.60
N PHE A 191 19.80 2.19 24.26
CA PHE A 191 20.83 3.01 23.61
C PHE A 191 20.80 4.48 24.06
N PRO A 192 19.64 5.15 24.22
CA PRO A 192 19.63 6.52 24.72
C PRO A 192 20.21 6.67 26.13
N ILE A 193 20.02 5.69 27.01
CA ILE A 193 20.62 5.69 28.35
C ILE A 193 22.13 5.52 28.22
N GLU A 194 22.60 4.45 27.57
CA GLU A 194 24.03 4.16 27.47
C GLU A 194 24.79 5.29 26.76
N ALA A 195 24.30 5.76 25.62
CA ALA A 195 24.96 6.82 24.85
C ALA A 195 25.06 8.12 25.66
N CYS A 196 23.97 8.55 26.31
CA CYS A 196 24.00 9.79 27.11
C CYS A 196 24.89 9.65 28.34
N VAL A 197 24.86 8.50 29.01
CA VAL A 197 25.73 8.24 30.17
C VAL A 197 27.20 8.23 29.76
N THR A 198 27.56 7.53 28.68
CA THR A 198 28.94 7.52 28.16
C THR A 198 29.42 8.93 27.82
N MET A 199 28.63 9.70 27.07
CA MET A 199 29.00 11.08 26.73
C MET A 199 29.16 11.97 27.98
N LEU A 200 28.27 11.87 28.96
CA LEU A 200 28.38 12.64 30.20
C LEU A 200 29.60 12.24 31.05
N LEU A 201 29.94 10.95 31.08
CA LEU A 201 31.14 10.47 31.76
C LEU A 201 32.42 11.05 31.11
N GLU A 202 32.41 11.25 29.79
CA GLU A 202 33.56 11.78 29.05
C GLU A 202 33.72 13.31 29.16
N CYS A 203 32.62 14.08 29.11
CA CYS A 203 32.68 15.54 29.00
C CYS A 203 31.88 16.33 30.04
N GLY A 204 30.95 15.70 30.77
CA GLY A 204 29.93 16.42 31.54
C GLY A 204 30.09 16.39 33.06
N MET A 205 30.91 15.51 33.63
CA MET A 205 30.86 15.19 35.07
C MET A 205 31.05 16.38 36.03
N GLN A 206 31.77 17.42 35.60
CA GLN A 206 32.02 18.63 36.40
C GLN A 206 31.08 19.79 36.07
N GLU A 207 30.22 19.65 35.05
CA GLU A 207 29.35 20.73 34.57
C GLU A 207 28.30 21.08 35.62
N GLU A 208 28.17 22.37 35.96
CA GLU A 208 27.29 22.80 37.03
C GLU A 208 25.82 22.63 36.66
N GLY A 209 25.05 21.96 37.52
CA GLY A 209 23.59 21.89 37.36
C GLY A 209 23.14 20.99 36.20
N LEU A 210 23.90 19.94 35.87
CA LEU A 210 23.41 18.85 35.02
C LEU A 210 22.01 18.41 35.46
N PHE A 211 21.15 18.08 34.50
CA PHE A 211 19.73 17.76 34.70
C PHE A 211 18.84 18.90 35.27
N ARG A 212 19.41 19.98 35.81
CA ARG A 212 18.65 21.15 36.26
C ARG A 212 18.50 22.19 35.16
N VAL A 213 19.60 22.55 34.49
CA VAL A 213 19.61 23.56 33.43
C VAL A 213 18.91 23.03 32.18
N ALA A 214 18.01 23.83 31.60
CA ALA A 214 17.29 23.50 30.38
C ALA A 214 18.18 23.75 29.15
N PRO A 215 18.34 22.77 28.23
CA PRO A 215 19.12 22.98 27.02
C PRO A 215 18.34 23.77 25.97
N SER A 216 19.05 24.20 24.93
CA SER A 216 18.40 24.71 23.71
C SER A 216 17.46 23.66 23.10
N ALA A 217 16.20 24.05 22.85
CA ALA A 217 15.18 23.17 22.28
C ALA A 217 15.58 22.60 20.91
N SER A 218 16.29 23.38 20.08
CA SER A 218 16.75 22.92 18.77
C SER A 218 17.87 21.88 18.89
N LYS A 219 18.83 22.08 19.79
CA LYS A 219 19.90 21.11 20.07
C LYS A 219 19.34 19.83 20.66
N LEU A 220 18.42 19.93 21.61
CA LEU A 220 17.73 18.78 22.20
C LEU A 220 16.98 17.98 21.14
N LYS A 221 16.19 18.65 20.29
CA LYS A 221 15.47 18.00 19.18
C LYS A 221 16.42 17.28 18.22
N LYS A 222 17.56 17.89 17.88
CA LYS A 222 18.57 17.29 17.01
C LYS A 222 19.19 16.05 17.65
N LEU A 223 19.62 16.14 18.90
CA LEU A 223 20.23 15.01 19.62
C LEU A 223 19.26 13.85 19.81
N LYS A 224 17.99 14.11 20.15
CA LYS A 224 16.97 13.06 20.22
C LYS A 224 16.81 12.33 18.88
N ALA A 225 16.77 13.06 17.76
CA ALA A 225 16.68 12.47 16.43
C ALA A 225 17.94 11.65 16.07
N ALA A 226 19.13 12.12 16.46
CA ALA A 226 20.38 11.38 16.30
C ALA A 226 20.39 10.06 17.10
N LEU A 227 19.88 10.08 18.34
CA LEU A 227 19.72 8.90 19.19
C LEU A 227 18.71 7.90 18.60
N ASP A 228 17.57 8.37 18.08
CA ASP A 228 16.52 7.55 17.45
C ASP A 228 16.97 6.82 16.18
N CYS A 229 18.05 7.27 15.54
CA CYS A 229 18.63 6.61 14.38
C CYS A 229 19.95 5.89 14.67
N CYS A 230 20.40 5.89 15.94
CA CYS A 230 21.69 5.33 16.37
C CYS A 230 22.91 5.97 15.68
N VAL A 231 22.83 7.26 15.31
CA VAL A 231 23.92 8.01 14.66
C VAL A 231 24.31 9.19 15.55
N VAL A 232 24.91 8.89 16.69
CA VAL A 232 25.41 9.92 17.62
C VAL A 232 26.90 10.08 17.41
N ASP A 233 27.32 11.29 17.05
CA ASP A 233 28.71 11.72 17.06
C ASP A 233 29.03 12.36 18.41
N VAL A 234 29.80 11.66 19.24
CA VAL A 234 30.16 12.12 20.59
C VAL A 234 30.89 13.47 20.54
N GLN A 235 31.74 13.71 19.53
CA GLN A 235 32.50 14.95 19.42
C GLN A 235 31.58 16.14 19.15
N GLU A 236 30.54 15.95 18.33
CA GLU A 236 29.57 17.00 18.01
C GLU A 236 28.79 17.51 19.24
N TYR A 237 28.44 16.62 20.17
CA TYR A 237 27.62 16.98 21.34
C TYR A 237 28.41 17.22 22.62
N SER A 238 29.71 16.88 22.65
CA SER A 238 30.60 17.09 23.80
C SER A 238 30.66 18.53 24.31
N ALA A 239 30.36 19.52 23.46
CA ALA A 239 30.36 20.94 23.81
C ALA A 239 29.11 21.42 24.56
N ASP A 240 28.09 20.56 24.74
CA ASP A 240 26.86 20.93 25.45
C ASP A 240 26.33 19.78 26.35
N PRO A 241 26.93 19.59 27.54
CA PRO A 241 26.51 18.56 28.48
C PRO A 241 25.04 18.68 28.93
N HIS A 242 24.49 19.90 28.96
CA HIS A 242 23.08 20.12 29.28
C HIS A 242 22.14 19.55 28.22
N ALA A 243 22.51 19.61 26.94
CA ALA A 243 21.75 18.97 25.86
C ALA A 243 21.71 17.45 26.04
N ILE A 244 22.84 16.82 26.41
CA ILE A 244 22.93 15.38 26.66
C ILE A 244 22.07 14.99 27.87
N ALA A 245 22.22 15.70 28.99
CA ALA A 245 21.39 15.49 30.18
C ALA A 245 19.89 15.69 29.90
N GLY A 246 19.55 16.68 29.07
CA GLY A 246 18.20 16.94 28.61
C GLY A 246 17.62 15.82 27.73
N ALA A 247 18.44 15.22 26.86
CA ALA A 247 18.05 14.09 26.02
C ALA A 247 17.78 12.84 26.87
N LEU A 248 18.65 12.54 27.84
CA LEU A 248 18.44 11.45 28.79
C LEU A 248 17.15 11.63 29.60
N LYS A 249 16.92 12.81 30.18
CA LYS A 249 15.65 13.12 30.87
C LYS A 249 14.44 12.94 29.97
N SER A 250 14.53 13.42 28.74
CA SER A 250 13.42 13.37 27.80
C SER A 250 13.11 11.93 27.39
N TYR A 251 14.13 11.08 27.21
CA TYR A 251 13.93 9.66 26.95
C TYR A 251 13.16 9.00 28.09
N LEU A 252 13.63 9.16 29.33
CA LEU A 252 13.03 8.54 30.50
C LEU A 252 11.56 8.96 30.69
N ARG A 253 11.26 10.25 30.52
CA ARG A 253 9.90 10.81 30.63
C ARG A 253 8.97 10.42 29.48
N GLU A 254 9.53 10.17 28.29
CA GLU A 254 8.74 9.83 27.10
C GLU A 254 8.46 8.33 26.99
N LEU A 255 8.97 7.50 27.90
CA LEU A 255 8.55 6.10 27.97
C LEU A 255 7.03 6.04 28.23
N PRO A 256 6.28 5.14 27.55
CA PRO A 256 4.85 4.96 27.81
C PRO A 256 4.53 4.58 29.26
N GLU A 257 5.49 3.96 29.93
CA GLU A 257 5.44 3.58 31.34
C GLU A 257 6.73 4.04 32.03
N PRO A 258 6.69 4.53 33.30
CA PRO A 258 7.89 4.90 34.03
C PRO A 258 8.88 3.75 34.10
N LEU A 259 10.17 4.10 34.11
CA LEU A 259 11.24 3.10 34.26
C LEU A 259 11.08 2.30 35.56
N MET A 260 10.49 2.89 36.60
CA MET A 260 10.17 2.26 37.88
C MET A 260 8.78 1.57 37.94
N THR A 261 8.10 1.47 36.79
CA THR A 261 6.77 0.84 36.54
C THR A 261 5.58 1.47 37.26
N PHE A 262 4.39 1.34 36.66
CA PHE A 262 3.15 1.76 37.33
C PHE A 262 2.76 0.78 38.43
N GLU A 263 2.98 -0.52 38.19
CA GLU A 263 2.63 -1.59 39.13
C GLU A 263 3.28 -1.40 40.52
N LEU A 264 4.52 -0.92 40.55
CA LEU A 264 5.28 -0.73 41.80
C LEU A 264 5.14 0.68 42.38
N TYR A 265 4.36 1.57 41.77
CA TYR A 265 4.28 2.98 42.17
C TYR A 265 3.98 3.16 43.65
N ASP A 266 2.91 2.55 44.15
CA ASP A 266 2.51 2.66 45.55
C ASP A 266 3.57 2.08 46.50
N GLU A 267 4.23 1.00 46.11
CA GLU A 267 5.30 0.38 46.89
C GLU A 267 6.51 1.31 47.01
N TRP A 268 6.89 2.01 45.94
CA TRP A 268 7.94 3.03 45.98
C TRP A 268 7.59 4.19 46.91
N ILE A 269 6.36 4.70 46.84
CA ILE A 269 5.89 5.80 47.69
C ILE A 269 5.87 5.38 49.15
N GLN A 270 5.31 4.20 49.46
CA GLN A 270 5.27 3.67 50.82
C GLN A 270 6.68 3.46 51.39
N ALA A 271 7.58 2.86 50.61
CA ALA A 271 8.97 2.67 51.01
C ALA A 271 9.65 4.01 51.35
N SER A 272 9.44 5.05 50.53
CA SER A 272 10.05 6.37 50.73
C SER A 272 9.62 7.09 52.02
N ASN A 273 8.41 6.80 52.51
CA ASN A 273 7.82 7.43 53.70
C ASN A 273 8.23 6.75 55.03
N LEU A 274 8.95 5.63 54.96
CA LEU A 274 9.46 4.94 56.15
C LEU A 274 10.51 5.80 56.88
N GLN A 275 10.26 6.07 58.16
CA GLN A 275 11.14 6.88 59.01
C GLN A 275 12.42 6.14 59.40
N ASP A 276 12.31 4.83 59.61
CA ASP A 276 13.43 3.96 59.94
C ASP A 276 14.29 3.69 58.69
N GLN A 277 15.57 4.05 58.78
CA GLN A 277 16.47 4.02 57.63
C GLN A 277 16.72 2.59 57.11
N ASP A 278 16.85 1.61 58.00
CA ASP A 278 17.15 0.22 57.62
C ASP A 278 15.91 -0.43 57.00
N LYS A 279 14.73 -0.20 57.58
CA LYS A 279 13.46 -0.66 57.00
C LYS A 279 13.19 0.00 55.65
N ARG A 280 13.50 1.30 55.50
CA ARG A 280 13.39 2.00 54.22
C ARG A 280 14.31 1.38 53.17
N LEU A 281 15.57 1.13 53.52
CA LEU A 281 16.53 0.51 52.60
C LEU A 281 16.06 -0.88 52.18
N GLN A 282 15.57 -1.69 53.12
CA GLN A 282 15.05 -3.02 52.85
C GLN A 282 13.81 -2.98 51.94
N ALA A 283 12.88 -2.05 52.18
CA ALA A 283 11.70 -1.88 51.33
C ALA A 283 12.05 -1.45 49.91
N LEU A 284 12.98 -0.51 49.75
CA LEU A 284 13.49 -0.09 48.43
C LEU A 284 14.20 -1.23 47.71
N TRP A 285 14.97 -2.05 48.43
CA TRP A 285 15.61 -3.24 47.87
C TRP A 285 14.57 -4.23 47.33
N ASN A 286 13.53 -4.53 48.13
CA ASN A 286 12.48 -5.44 47.72
C ASN A 286 11.71 -4.95 46.48
N ALA A 287 11.44 -3.65 46.39
CA ALA A 287 10.80 -3.05 45.22
C ALA A 287 11.70 -3.17 43.97
N CYS A 288 13.02 -2.97 44.11
CA CYS A 288 13.97 -3.17 43.00
C CYS A 288 13.94 -4.61 42.46
N GLU A 289 13.91 -5.63 43.33
CA GLU A 289 13.91 -7.04 42.95
C GLU A 289 12.62 -7.48 42.22
N LYS A 290 11.52 -6.73 42.39
CA LYS A 290 10.25 -6.97 41.70
C LYS A 290 10.19 -6.35 40.29
N LEU A 291 11.13 -5.48 39.93
CA LEU A 291 11.12 -4.85 38.62
C LEU A 291 11.27 -5.89 37.49
N PRO A 292 10.58 -5.71 36.36
CA PRO A 292 10.88 -6.47 35.15
C PRO A 292 12.36 -6.40 34.79
N LYS A 293 12.90 -7.48 34.23
CA LYS A 293 14.36 -7.59 33.94
C LYS A 293 14.90 -6.40 33.15
N ALA A 294 14.17 -5.95 32.13
CA ALA A 294 14.57 -4.81 31.31
C ALA A 294 14.67 -3.52 32.15
N ASN A 295 13.63 -3.23 32.93
CA ASN A 295 13.57 -2.07 33.83
C ASN A 295 14.69 -2.14 34.88
N HIS A 296 14.87 -3.30 35.52
CA HIS A 296 15.90 -3.52 36.54
C HIS A 296 17.32 -3.28 36.01
N SER A 297 17.68 -3.85 34.84
CA SER A 297 19.02 -3.63 34.26
C SER A 297 19.26 -2.16 33.92
N ASN A 298 18.25 -1.48 33.36
CA ASN A 298 18.35 -0.07 32.96
C ASN A 298 18.36 0.90 34.16
N ILE A 299 17.52 0.69 35.18
CA ILE A 299 17.53 1.51 36.40
C ILE A 299 18.84 1.31 37.15
N ARG A 300 19.35 0.08 37.26
CA ARG A 300 20.62 -0.21 37.91
C ARG A 300 21.79 0.49 37.20
N TYR A 301 21.79 0.47 35.87
CA TYR A 301 22.80 1.17 35.08
C TYR A 301 22.74 2.69 35.33
N LEU A 302 21.54 3.27 35.31
CA LEU A 302 21.34 4.69 35.56
C LEU A 302 21.74 5.09 37.00
N ILE A 303 21.30 4.36 38.02
CA ILE A 303 21.60 4.65 39.43
C ILE A 303 23.11 4.59 39.71
N LYS A 304 23.84 3.66 39.09
CA LYS A 304 25.32 3.62 39.17
C LYS A 304 25.96 4.89 38.61
N PHE A 305 25.48 5.35 37.46
CA PHE A 305 25.93 6.62 36.89
C PHE A 305 25.60 7.80 37.80
N LEU A 306 24.38 7.87 38.36
CA LEU A 306 23.98 8.96 39.24
C LEU A 306 24.79 8.98 40.55
N ALA A 307 25.07 7.81 41.14
CA ALA A 307 25.97 7.69 42.28
C ALA A 307 27.36 8.28 41.93
N LYS A 308 27.91 7.90 40.77
CA LYS A 308 29.18 8.44 40.29
C LYS A 308 29.13 9.94 40.07
N LEU A 309 28.03 10.48 39.54
CA LEU A 309 27.83 11.92 39.34
C LEU A 309 27.85 12.69 40.66
N THR A 310 27.23 12.15 41.71
CA THR A 310 27.18 12.79 43.04
C THR A 310 28.53 12.82 43.75
N GLU A 311 29.50 11.99 43.36
CA GLU A 311 30.89 12.09 43.85
C GLU A 311 31.56 13.41 43.40
N TYR A 312 31.08 14.04 42.32
CA TYR A 312 31.58 15.32 41.81
C TYR A 312 30.75 16.53 42.28
N GLN A 313 29.91 16.35 43.30
CA GLN A 313 28.98 17.39 43.79
C GLN A 313 29.66 18.70 44.21
N ASP A 314 30.94 18.68 44.60
CA ASP A 314 31.70 19.88 44.93
C ASP A 314 31.90 20.80 43.71
N ALA A 315 32.01 20.22 42.51
CA ALA A 315 32.13 20.95 41.25
C ALA A 315 30.76 21.16 40.60
N ASN A 316 30.02 20.08 40.31
CA ASN A 316 28.78 20.14 39.54
C ASN A 316 27.54 20.60 40.34
N LYS A 317 27.67 20.73 41.66
CA LYS A 317 26.60 21.17 42.61
C LYS A 317 25.37 20.26 42.65
N MET A 318 25.47 19.03 42.14
CA MET A 318 24.40 18.05 42.11
C MET A 318 24.55 17.03 43.25
N THR A 319 24.01 17.37 44.42
CA THR A 319 23.88 16.44 45.56
C THR A 319 22.87 15.32 45.25
N PRO A 320 22.87 14.20 45.99
CA PRO A 320 21.85 13.15 45.82
C PRO A 320 20.41 13.68 45.90
N SER A 321 20.15 14.65 46.78
CA SER A 321 18.85 15.31 46.90
C SER A 321 18.52 16.15 45.67
N ASN A 322 19.48 16.95 45.16
CA ASN A 322 19.27 17.75 43.94
C ASN A 322 18.99 16.86 42.72
N VAL A 323 19.71 15.75 42.59
CA VAL A 323 19.49 14.75 41.52
C VAL A 323 18.11 14.12 41.64
N ALA A 324 17.70 13.71 42.84
CA ALA A 324 16.38 13.11 43.07
C ALA A 324 15.23 14.07 42.68
N ILE A 325 15.36 15.37 43.02
CA ILE A 325 14.35 16.39 42.67
C ILE A 325 14.18 16.51 41.15
N VAL A 326 15.28 16.54 40.39
CA VAL A 326 15.21 16.77 38.93
C VAL A 326 14.91 15.51 38.13
N LEU A 327 15.30 14.32 38.61
CA LEU A 327 15.09 13.05 37.89
C LEU A 327 13.87 12.27 38.38
N GLY A 328 13.45 12.40 39.63
CA GLY A 328 12.31 11.69 40.20
C GLY A 328 11.07 11.70 39.30
N PRO A 329 10.59 12.88 38.84
CA PRO A 329 9.43 12.98 37.96
C PRO A 329 9.60 12.34 36.56
N ASN A 330 10.83 12.00 36.17
CA ASN A 330 11.12 11.32 34.90
C ASN A 330 11.39 9.82 35.09
N LEU A 331 11.37 9.32 36.33
CA LEU A 331 11.61 7.91 36.67
C LEU A 331 10.37 7.24 37.25
N LEU A 332 9.52 8.03 37.91
CA LEU A 332 8.31 7.58 38.58
C LEU A 332 7.24 8.66 38.47
N TRP A 333 6.06 8.29 37.97
CA TRP A 333 4.87 9.13 37.94
C TRP A 333 3.62 8.25 38.06
N PRO A 334 2.51 8.76 38.62
CA PRO A 334 1.29 7.97 38.77
C PRO A 334 0.68 7.68 37.41
N GLN A 335 -0.01 6.55 37.30
CA GLN A 335 -0.82 6.26 36.12
C GLN A 335 -1.96 7.29 36.08
N ALA A 336 -2.11 8.01 34.97
CA ALA A 336 -3.23 8.91 34.81
C ALA A 336 -4.53 8.07 34.76
N GLU A 337 -5.41 8.24 35.75
CA GLU A 337 -6.78 7.73 35.67
C GLU A 337 -7.48 8.50 34.55
N GLY A 338 -7.85 7.79 33.49
CA GLY A 338 -8.55 8.34 32.33
C GLY A 338 -10.01 8.63 32.59
#